data_AF-A0AAJ3DMV0-F1
#
_entry.id   AF-A0AAJ3DMV0-F1
#
_cell.length_a   1.000
_cell.length_b   1.000
_cell.length_c   1.000
_cell.angle_alpha   90.00
_cell.angle_beta   90.00
_cell.angle_gamma   90.00
#
_symmetry.space_group_name_H-M   'P 1'
#
loop_
_entity.id
_entity.type
_entity.pdbx_description
1 polymer ?
#
loop_
_entity_poly.entity_id
_entity_poly.type
_entity_poly.pdbx_seq_one_letter_code
_entity_poly.pdbx_strand_id
1 'polypeptide(L)'
;MTALGTQLIEIHHWLREELARLRASLDAPGGGTAALTRELRAHCAGFCAALDRHHTGEDGGAFQALAEQAPELGPVLAELRADHRVVADLLRRIDALLAGAADGRTVRAELDGLAALLESHFGYEERKIVAALNRLAGDPVELLGVTPPGNGDLLERTETA
;
A
#
# COMPACT_ATOMS: atom_id res chain seq x y z
N MET A 1 0.54 -22.90 -6.44
CA MET A 1 0.31 -21.45 -6.50
C MET A 1 -0.35 -21.04 -5.20
N THR A 2 0.12 -19.97 -4.55
CA THR A 2 -0.54 -19.38 -3.39
C THR A 2 -1.89 -18.81 -3.82
N ALA A 3 -2.91 -18.87 -2.96
CA ALA A 3 -4.23 -18.33 -3.28
C ALA A 3 -4.21 -16.79 -3.29
N LEU A 4 -5.00 -16.15 -4.16
CA LEU A 4 -5.02 -14.69 -4.30
C LEU A 4 -5.34 -13.97 -2.99
N GLY A 5 -6.25 -14.50 -2.17
CA GLY A 5 -6.55 -13.91 -0.87
C GLY A 5 -5.39 -14.00 0.13
N THR A 6 -4.52 -15.01 0.02
CA THR A 6 -3.27 -15.07 0.81
C THR A 6 -2.27 -14.03 0.31
N GLN A 7 -2.13 -13.85 -1.00
CA GLN A 7 -1.23 -12.85 -1.57
C GLN A 7 -1.65 -11.42 -1.23
N LEU A 8 -2.96 -11.14 -1.19
CA LEU A 8 -3.49 -9.87 -0.69
C LEU A 8 -2.99 -9.57 0.73
N ILE A 9 -3.13 -10.52 1.65
CA ILE A 9 -2.66 -10.39 3.03
C ILE A 9 -1.14 -10.15 3.08
N GLU A 10 -0.36 -10.87 2.26
CA GLU A 10 1.09 -10.69 2.18
C GLU A 10 1.49 -9.28 1.69
N ILE A 11 0.79 -8.76 0.66
CA ILE A 11 0.99 -7.38 0.17
C ILE A 11 0.64 -6.37 1.26
N HIS A 12 -0.50 -6.53 1.94
CA HIS A 12 -0.91 -5.63 3.02
C HIS A 12 0.06 -5.63 4.20
N HIS A 13 0.56 -6.81 4.60
CA HIS A 13 1.57 -6.92 5.65
C HIS A 13 2.84 -6.17 5.25
N TRP A 14 3.33 -6.37 4.02
CA TRP A 14 4.49 -5.65 3.52
C TRP A 14 4.28 -4.12 3.50
N LEU A 15 3.13 -3.64 3.01
CA LEU A 15 2.79 -2.22 2.99
C LEU A 15 2.76 -1.62 4.41
N ARG A 16 2.19 -2.34 5.38
CA ARG A 16 2.22 -1.93 6.80
C ARG A 16 3.66 -1.78 7.31
N GLU A 17 4.52 -2.72 6.98
CA GLU A 17 5.92 -2.69 7.41
C GLU A 17 6.72 -1.54 6.77
N GLU A 18 6.55 -1.31 5.46
CA GLU A 18 7.21 -0.19 4.77
C GLU A 18 6.78 1.16 5.34
N LEU A 19 5.48 1.33 5.61
CA LEU A 19 4.96 2.54 6.22
C LEU A 19 5.50 2.75 7.65
N ALA A 20 5.63 1.67 8.42
CA ALA A 20 6.25 1.73 9.74
C ALA A 20 7.74 2.13 9.67
N ARG A 21 8.50 1.58 8.70
CA ARG A 21 9.90 1.95 8.45
C ARG A 21 10.06 3.42 8.09
N LEU A 22 9.19 3.95 7.23
CA LEU A 22 9.18 5.37 6.86
C LEU A 22 8.94 6.28 8.08
N ARG A 23 7.92 5.96 8.88
CA ARG A 23 7.58 6.72 10.09
C ARG A 23 8.73 6.70 11.10
N ALA A 24 9.33 5.53 11.34
CA ALA A 24 10.49 5.39 12.23
C ALA A 24 11.72 6.19 11.77
N SER A 25 11.96 6.25 10.45
CA SER A 25 13.06 7.03 9.87
C SER A 25 12.91 8.54 10.09
N LEU A 26 11.66 9.03 10.15
CA LEU A 26 11.34 10.43 10.43
C LEU A 26 11.47 10.79 11.92
N ASP A 27 11.35 9.80 12.81
CA ASP A 27 11.54 9.95 14.26
C ASP A 27 13.01 9.96 14.70
N ALA A 28 13.94 9.58 13.80
CA ALA A 28 15.36 9.60 14.09
C ALA A 28 15.86 11.03 14.40
N PRO A 29 16.88 11.19 15.27
CA PRO A 29 17.42 12.51 15.62
C PRO A 29 17.75 13.37 14.40
N GLY A 30 17.17 14.57 14.33
CA GLY A 30 17.32 15.49 13.19
C GLY A 30 16.34 15.28 12.04
N GLY A 31 15.61 14.17 11.99
CA GLY A 31 14.63 13.86 10.94
C GLY A 31 13.42 14.80 10.90
N GLY A 32 12.95 15.26 12.07
CA GLY A 32 11.75 16.09 12.16
C GLY A 32 11.94 17.58 11.81
N THR A 33 13.15 18.13 11.97
CA THR A 33 13.44 19.56 11.78
C THR A 33 14.13 19.90 10.47
N ALA A 34 14.74 18.91 9.81
CA ALA A 34 15.48 19.10 8.58
C ALA A 34 14.63 18.75 7.35
N ALA A 35 15.08 19.20 6.18
CA ALA A 35 14.60 18.67 4.91
C ALA A 35 14.90 17.17 4.83
N LEU A 36 14.01 16.42 4.19
CA LEU A 36 14.19 14.98 3.96
C LEU A 36 15.49 14.70 3.20
N THR A 37 16.19 13.65 3.60
CA THR A 37 17.30 13.11 2.80
C THR A 37 16.78 12.61 1.45
N ARG A 38 17.66 12.56 0.44
CA ARG A 38 17.30 12.03 -0.89
C ARG A 38 16.80 10.59 -0.80
N GLU A 39 17.41 9.78 0.07
CA GLU A 39 17.03 8.38 0.29
C GLU A 39 15.63 8.26 0.88
N LEU A 40 15.32 9.02 1.94
CA LEU A 40 14.01 8.97 2.58
C LEU A 40 12.90 9.48 1.65
N ARG A 41 13.20 10.51 0.83
CA ARG A 41 12.29 10.98 -0.22
C ARG A 41 12.02 9.89 -1.26
N ALA A 42 13.06 9.18 -1.70
CA ALA A 42 12.93 8.10 -2.67
C ALA A 42 12.13 6.91 -2.10
N HIS A 43 12.38 6.53 -0.84
CA HIS A 43 11.62 5.48 -0.16
C HIS A 43 10.14 5.85 -0.04
N CYS A 44 9.83 7.08 0.37
CA CYS A 44 8.44 7.54 0.51
C CYS A 44 7.72 7.55 -0.85
N ALA A 45 8.36 8.05 -1.91
CA ALA A 45 7.80 8.03 -3.25
C ALA A 45 7.60 6.60 -3.78
N GLY A 46 8.54 5.69 -3.51
CA GLY A 46 8.42 4.28 -3.89
C GLY A 46 7.25 3.58 -3.20
N PHE A 47 7.07 3.83 -1.90
CA PHE A 47 5.93 3.35 -1.12
C PHE A 47 4.60 3.90 -1.67
N CYS A 48 4.50 5.22 -1.90
CA CYS A 48 3.29 5.85 -2.42
C CYS A 48 2.90 5.24 -3.78
N ALA A 49 3.87 5.06 -4.67
CA ALA A 49 3.64 4.46 -5.98
C ALA A 49 3.24 2.97 -5.89
N ALA A 50 3.76 2.22 -4.92
CA ALA A 50 3.37 0.83 -4.72
C ALA A 50 1.95 0.68 -4.19
N LEU A 51 1.57 1.50 -3.19
CA LEU A 51 0.21 1.50 -2.65
C LEU A 51 -0.82 1.93 -3.70
N ASP A 52 -0.52 2.96 -4.49
CA ASP A 52 -1.39 3.40 -5.58
C ASP A 52 -1.60 2.30 -6.65
N ARG A 53 -0.51 1.64 -7.07
CA ARG A 53 -0.61 0.50 -8.01
C ARG A 53 -1.42 -0.64 -7.45
N HIS A 54 -1.26 -0.94 -6.16
CA HIS A 54 -2.01 -2.00 -5.50
C HIS A 54 -3.52 -1.72 -5.54
N HIS A 55 -3.95 -0.56 -5.02
CA HIS A 55 -5.37 -0.20 -4.97
C HIS A 55 -6.00 -0.02 -6.37
N THR A 56 -5.25 0.52 -7.33
CA THR A 56 -5.75 0.63 -8.72
C THR A 56 -5.84 -0.73 -9.42
N GLY A 57 -4.91 -1.64 -9.12
CA GLY A 57 -4.97 -3.05 -9.54
C GLY A 57 -6.21 -3.75 -9.00
N GLU A 58 -6.54 -3.55 -7.72
CA GLU A 58 -7.76 -4.11 -7.13
C GLU A 58 -9.03 -3.53 -7.76
N ASP A 59 -9.11 -2.20 -7.86
CA ASP A 59 -10.27 -1.51 -8.43
C ASP A 59 -10.58 -1.96 -9.86
N GLY A 60 -9.53 -2.09 -10.67
CA GLY A 60 -9.56 -2.42 -12.10
C GLY A 60 -9.51 -3.92 -12.41
N GLY A 61 -9.04 -4.74 -11.49
CA GLY A 61 -8.83 -6.18 -11.66
C GLY A 61 -9.66 -6.99 -10.68
N ALA A 62 -9.16 -7.19 -9.46
CA ALA A 62 -9.79 -8.06 -8.47
C ALA A 62 -11.26 -7.73 -8.19
N PHE A 63 -11.60 -6.46 -7.99
CA PHE A 63 -12.97 -6.05 -7.68
C PHE A 63 -13.91 -6.18 -8.88
N GLN A 64 -13.40 -6.13 -10.12
CA GLN A 64 -14.22 -6.41 -11.30
C GLN A 64 -14.55 -7.89 -11.37
N ALA A 65 -13.53 -8.75 -11.22
CA ALA A 65 -13.72 -10.21 -11.21
C ALA A 65 -14.64 -10.65 -10.06
N LEU A 66 -14.50 -10.07 -8.86
CA LEU A 66 -15.37 -10.35 -7.73
C LEU A 66 -16.81 -9.89 -7.96
N ALA A 67 -17.04 -8.74 -8.60
CA ALA A 67 -18.40 -8.26 -8.88
C ALA A 67 -19.16 -9.20 -9.83
N GLU A 68 -18.45 -9.89 -10.74
CA GLU A 68 -19.02 -10.89 -11.63
C GLU A 68 -19.32 -12.23 -10.91
N GLN A 69 -18.38 -12.70 -10.08
CA GLN A 69 -18.45 -14.04 -9.47
C GLN A 69 -19.15 -14.08 -8.11
N ALA A 70 -19.25 -12.95 -7.42
CA ALA A 70 -19.88 -12.79 -6.11
C ALA A 70 -20.66 -11.46 -6.04
N PRO A 71 -21.77 -11.30 -6.78
CA PRO A 71 -22.52 -10.05 -6.86
C PRO A 71 -23.01 -9.51 -5.50
N GLU A 72 -23.18 -10.40 -4.51
CA GLU A 72 -23.51 -10.04 -3.13
C GLU A 72 -22.46 -9.15 -2.45
N LEU A 73 -21.21 -9.14 -2.94
CA LEU A 73 -20.15 -8.25 -2.46
C LEU A 73 -20.27 -6.82 -3.00
N GLY A 74 -21.18 -6.54 -3.93
CA GLY A 74 -21.32 -5.22 -4.56
C GLY A 74 -21.24 -4.02 -3.60
N PRO A 75 -22.01 -4.00 -2.48
CA PRO A 75 -21.91 -2.93 -1.49
C PRO A 75 -20.53 -2.82 -0.84
N VAL A 76 -19.90 -3.94 -0.49
CA VAL A 76 -18.55 -3.98 0.10
C VAL A 76 -17.52 -3.41 -0.87
N LEU A 77 -17.57 -3.84 -2.14
CA LEU A 77 -16.64 -3.36 -3.17
C LEU A 77 -16.84 -1.87 -3.50
N ALA A 78 -18.04 -1.33 -3.26
CA ALA A 78 -18.29 0.11 -3.40
C ALA A 78 -17.69 0.92 -2.23
N GLU A 79 -17.78 0.38 -1.01
CA GLU A 79 -17.14 0.96 0.18
C GLU A 79 -15.61 0.96 0.06
N LEU A 80 -15.00 -0.18 -0.33
CA LEU A 80 -13.54 -0.27 -0.54
C LEU A 80 -13.04 0.73 -1.59
N ARG A 81 -13.75 0.87 -2.71
CA ARG A 81 -13.45 1.91 -3.72
C ARG A 81 -13.57 3.34 -3.17
N ALA A 82 -14.45 3.57 -2.21
CA ALA A 82 -14.55 4.88 -1.57
C ALA A 82 -13.32 5.15 -0.70
N ASP A 83 -12.88 4.16 0.08
CA ASP A 83 -11.64 4.23 0.86
C ASP A 83 -10.42 4.46 -0.04
N HIS A 84 -10.32 3.74 -1.17
CA HIS A 84 -9.22 3.89 -2.14
C HIS A 84 -9.10 5.32 -2.65
N ARG A 85 -10.21 6.02 -2.90
CA ARG A 85 -10.18 7.44 -3.31
C ARG A 85 -9.62 8.33 -2.20
N VAL A 86 -10.00 8.09 -0.94
CA VAL A 86 -9.47 8.85 0.21
C VAL A 86 -7.96 8.61 0.38
N VAL A 87 -7.53 7.36 0.23
CA VAL A 87 -6.10 7.00 0.24
C VAL A 87 -5.36 7.69 -0.90
N ALA A 88 -5.88 7.64 -2.13
CA ALA A 88 -5.27 8.30 -3.28
C ALA A 88 -5.14 9.82 -3.06
N ASP A 89 -6.12 10.46 -2.42
CA ASP A 89 -6.05 11.88 -2.07
C ASP A 89 -4.93 12.17 -1.05
N LEU A 90 -4.75 11.31 -0.05
CA LEU A 90 -3.63 11.38 0.91
C LEU A 90 -2.28 11.21 0.22
N LEU A 91 -2.16 10.23 -0.68
CA LEU A 91 -0.93 9.98 -1.43
C LEU A 91 -0.51 11.20 -2.26
N ARG A 92 -1.46 11.84 -2.95
CA ARG A 92 -1.17 13.08 -3.71
C ARG A 92 -0.73 14.24 -2.82
N ARG A 93 -1.26 14.35 -1.59
CA ARG A 93 -0.79 15.35 -0.62
C ARG A 93 0.64 15.07 -0.19
N ILE A 94 0.97 13.81 0.11
CA ILE A 94 2.33 13.40 0.47
C ILE A 94 3.30 13.70 -0.68
N ASP A 95 2.97 13.32 -1.92
CA ASP A 95 3.81 13.60 -3.09
C ASP A 95 4.07 15.10 -3.29
N ALA A 96 3.06 15.95 -3.06
CA ALA A 96 3.23 17.40 -3.13
C ALA A 96 4.21 17.93 -2.05
N LEU A 97 4.17 17.37 -0.84
CA LEU A 97 5.14 17.68 0.22
C LEU A 97 6.55 17.23 -0.17
N LEU A 98 6.67 16.04 -0.76
CA LEU A 98 7.95 15.49 -1.24
C LEU A 98 8.53 16.31 -2.39
N ALA A 99 7.70 16.91 -3.25
CA ALA A 99 8.16 17.81 -4.32
C ALA A 99 8.65 19.17 -3.77
N GLY A 100 8.14 19.59 -2.62
CA GLY A 100 8.50 20.84 -1.97
C GLY A 100 9.71 20.76 -1.03
N ALA A 101 9.78 21.77 -0.15
CA ALA A 101 10.77 21.90 0.92
C ALA A 101 10.15 21.59 2.30
N ALA A 102 9.18 20.67 2.36
CA ALA A 102 8.54 20.26 3.60
C ALA A 102 9.57 19.67 4.58
N ASP A 103 9.40 19.97 5.88
CA ASP A 103 10.19 19.34 6.93
C ASP A 103 9.67 17.92 7.22
N GLY A 104 10.50 17.09 7.85
CA GLY A 104 10.12 15.71 8.15
C GLY A 104 8.90 15.58 9.06
N ARG A 105 8.66 16.55 9.96
CA ARG A 105 7.44 16.56 10.80
C ARG A 105 6.16 16.67 9.97
N THR A 106 6.15 17.53 8.96
CA THR A 106 4.97 17.71 8.10
C THR A 106 4.67 16.43 7.33
N VAL A 107 5.69 15.80 6.75
CA VAL A 107 5.53 14.52 6.04
C VAL A 107 5.11 13.40 6.99
N ARG A 108 5.68 13.36 8.19
CA ARG A 108 5.33 12.39 9.23
C ARG A 108 3.86 12.47 9.62
N ALA A 109 3.30 13.67 9.78
CA ALA A 109 1.89 13.86 10.14
C ALA A 109 0.93 13.28 9.08
N GLU A 110 1.22 13.49 7.79
CA GLU A 110 0.42 12.87 6.72
C GLU A 110 0.57 11.34 6.72
N LEU A 111 1.78 10.81 6.96
CA LEU A 111 2.01 9.36 7.05
C LEU A 111 1.32 8.73 8.27
N ASP A 112 1.18 9.45 9.38
CA ASP A 112 0.41 8.99 10.54
C ASP A 112 -1.09 8.90 10.22
N GLY A 113 -1.62 9.90 9.50
CA GLY A 113 -3.00 9.88 9.01
C GLY A 113 -3.25 8.72 8.04
N LEU A 114 -2.32 8.50 7.10
CA LEU A 114 -2.37 7.38 6.17
C LEU A 114 -2.31 6.03 6.90
N ALA A 115 -1.42 5.88 7.89
CA ALA A 115 -1.30 4.64 8.65
C ALA A 115 -2.58 4.29 9.42
N ALA A 116 -3.23 5.29 10.04
CA ALA A 116 -4.48 5.07 10.76
C ALA A 116 -5.61 4.62 9.82
N LEU A 117 -5.70 5.22 8.63
CA LEU A 117 -6.68 4.84 7.62
C LEU A 117 -6.44 3.42 7.11
N LEU A 118 -5.20 3.13 6.68
CA LEU A 118 -4.84 1.84 6.09
C LEU A 118 -5.02 0.67 7.07
N GLU A 119 -4.77 0.87 8.36
CA GLU A 119 -4.97 -0.18 9.35
C GLU A 119 -6.44 -0.64 9.39
N SER A 120 -7.38 0.32 9.40
CA SER A 120 -8.81 0.01 9.37
C SER A 120 -9.25 -0.58 8.04
N HIS A 121 -8.74 -0.04 6.93
CA HIS A 121 -9.07 -0.39 5.57
C HIS A 121 -8.62 -1.82 5.23
N PHE A 122 -7.33 -2.13 5.36
CA PHE A 122 -6.78 -3.46 5.11
C PHE A 122 -7.48 -4.52 5.97
N GLY A 123 -7.70 -4.24 7.25
CA GLY A 123 -8.41 -5.17 8.12
C GLY A 123 -9.86 -5.41 7.68
N TYR A 124 -10.56 -4.39 7.19
CA TYR A 124 -11.92 -4.54 6.66
C TYR A 124 -11.95 -5.38 5.39
N GLU A 125 -11.08 -5.05 4.44
CA GLU A 125 -10.96 -5.76 3.18
C GLU A 125 -10.65 -7.24 3.36
N GLU A 126 -9.58 -7.54 4.11
CA GLU A 126 -9.12 -8.90 4.37
C GLU A 126 -10.27 -9.77 4.92
N ARG A 127 -11.04 -9.25 5.88
CA ARG A 127 -12.18 -9.96 6.47
C ARG A 127 -13.32 -10.20 5.46
N LYS A 128 -13.51 -9.29 4.50
CA LYS A 128 -14.66 -9.31 3.62
C LYS A 128 -14.44 -10.09 2.33
N ILE A 129 -13.25 -10.01 1.72
CA ILE A 129 -13.06 -10.48 0.35
C ILE A 129 -12.09 -11.65 0.20
N VAL A 130 -11.21 -11.92 1.17
CA VAL A 130 -10.17 -12.98 1.05
C VAL A 130 -10.77 -14.34 0.68
N ALA A 131 -11.87 -14.73 1.33
CA ALA A 131 -12.51 -16.01 1.06
C ALA A 131 -13.06 -16.09 -0.38
N ALA A 132 -13.51 -14.97 -0.95
CA ALA A 132 -13.97 -14.89 -2.32
C ALA A 132 -12.81 -14.86 -3.32
N LEU A 133 -11.75 -14.11 -3.03
CA LEU A 133 -10.52 -14.10 -3.82
C LEU A 133 -9.88 -15.49 -3.95
N ASN A 134 -9.91 -16.29 -2.88
CA ASN A 134 -9.39 -17.66 -2.91
C ASN A 134 -10.13 -18.60 -3.88
N ARG A 135 -11.30 -18.20 -4.39
CA ARG A 135 -12.06 -18.94 -5.40
C ARG A 135 -11.79 -18.46 -6.83
N LEU A 136 -11.11 -17.33 -6.99
CA LEU A 136 -10.73 -16.81 -8.30
C LEU A 136 -9.45 -17.50 -8.80
N ALA A 137 -9.31 -17.56 -10.12
CA ALA A 137 -8.07 -17.85 -10.81
C ALA A 137 -7.64 -16.61 -11.59
N GLY A 138 -6.35 -16.32 -11.64
CA GLY A 138 -5.81 -15.17 -12.38
C GLY A 138 -4.39 -14.85 -11.97
N ASP A 139 -3.75 -13.95 -12.72
CA ASP A 139 -2.42 -13.46 -12.41
C ASP A 139 -2.49 -12.44 -11.25
N PRO A 140 -1.69 -12.60 -10.18
CA PRO A 140 -1.73 -11.70 -9.04
C PRO A 140 -1.30 -10.28 -9.35
N VAL A 141 -0.40 -10.06 -10.32
CA VAL A 141 0.06 -8.72 -10.70
C VAL A 141 -1.06 -7.99 -11.44
N GLU A 142 -1.79 -8.70 -12.31
CA GLU A 142 -2.95 -8.12 -12.99
C GLU A 142 -4.10 -7.80 -12.01
N LEU A 143 -4.32 -8.64 -11.01
CA LEU A 143 -5.46 -8.52 -10.10
C LEU A 143 -5.21 -7.66 -8.87
N LEU A 144 -3.98 -7.63 -8.34
CA LEU A 144 -3.60 -6.95 -7.10
C LEU A 144 -2.55 -5.85 -7.34
N GLY A 145 -2.12 -5.62 -8.58
CA GLY A 145 -1.29 -4.50 -9.01
C GLY A 145 0.20 -4.56 -8.64
N VAL A 146 0.57 -5.35 -7.64
CA VAL A 146 1.95 -5.55 -7.19
C VAL A 146 2.22 -7.00 -6.85
N THR A 147 3.48 -7.42 -6.95
CA THR A 147 3.92 -8.68 -6.38
C THR A 147 4.18 -8.50 -4.88
N PRO A 148 3.75 -9.45 -4.02
CA PRO A 148 4.26 -9.48 -2.66
C PRO A 148 5.80 -9.55 -2.69
N PRO A 149 6.52 -8.93 -1.75
CA PRO A 149 7.95 -9.13 -1.66
C PRO A 149 8.22 -10.63 -1.52
N GLY A 150 8.95 -11.20 -2.47
CA GLY A 150 9.39 -12.58 -2.33
C GLY A 150 10.29 -12.70 -1.11
N ASN A 151 10.27 -13.84 -0.43
CA ASN A 151 11.25 -14.20 0.62
C ASN A 151 12.73 -14.18 0.12
N GLY A 152 13.00 -13.79 -1.12
CA GLY A 152 14.32 -13.81 -1.77
C GLY A 152 14.96 -12.44 -2.04
N ASP A 153 14.25 -11.31 -1.93
CA ASP A 153 14.82 -10.02 -2.37
C ASP A 153 15.65 -9.29 -1.27
N LEU A 154 15.85 -9.96 -0.13
CA LEU A 154 16.79 -9.54 0.91
C LEU A 154 18.21 -10.11 0.72
N LEU A 155 18.44 -10.98 -0.28
CA LEU A 155 19.74 -11.65 -0.49
C LEU A 155 20.55 -11.16 -1.70
N GLU A 156 19.99 -10.36 -2.62
CA GLU A 156 20.77 -9.86 -3.78
C GLU A 156 21.42 -8.48 -3.58
N ARG A 157 21.35 -7.90 -2.37
CA ARG A 157 22.01 -6.60 -2.07
C ARG A 157 23.39 -6.72 -1.42
N THR A 158 24.00 -7.90 -1.37
CA THR A 158 25.32 -8.11 -0.76
C THR A 158 26.42 -8.61 -1.69
N GLU A 159 26.34 -8.37 -3.00
CA GLU A 159 27.50 -8.59 -3.90
C GLU A 159 27.59 -7.52 -5.00
N THR A 160 27.87 -6.26 -4.65
CA THR A 160 28.76 -5.41 -5.46
C THR A 160 29.28 -4.25 -4.59
N ALA A 161 30.43 -4.46 -3.94
CA ALA A 161 31.36 -3.41 -3.51
C ALA A 161 32.74 -4.03 -3.30
#